data_AF-A0AAW0RHE2-F1
#
_entry.id   AF-A0AAW0RHE2-F1
#
_cell.length_a   1.000
_cell.length_b   1.000
_cell.length_c   1.000
_cell.angle_alpha   90.00
_cell.angle_beta   90.00
_cell.angle_gamma   90.00
#
_symmetry.space_group_name_H-M   'P 1'
#
loop_
_entity.id
_entity.type
_entity.pdbx_description
1 polymer ?
#
loop_
_entity_poly.entity_id
_entity_poly.type
_entity_poly.pdbx_seq_one_letter_code
_entity_poly.pdbx_strand_id
1 'polypeptide(L)'
;MSTASGNTTNPASVIADLNTKIKYLHAQLEEMKLKTLAAAPEPEKKTMMPKFPKPNTFNGTKGDVRTFLTQAKAYLKVNDSINKESIKILYIRNLLTGKAIE
;
A
#
# COMPACT_ATOMS: atom_id res chain seq x y z
N MET A 1 45.90 -8.14 38.91
CA MET A 1 44.50 -7.88 39.31
C MET A 1 43.94 -6.83 38.36
N SER A 2 42.94 -7.17 37.53
CA SER A 2 42.34 -6.26 36.54
C SER A 2 41.11 -5.58 37.12
N THR A 3 41.18 -4.28 37.38
CA THR A 3 40.03 -3.45 37.74
C THR A 3 39.47 -2.79 36.47
N ALA A 4 38.75 -3.56 35.66
CA ALA A 4 37.95 -2.98 34.59
C ALA A 4 36.63 -2.51 35.21
N SER A 5 36.55 -1.24 35.62
CA SER A 5 35.25 -0.68 36.04
C SER A 5 34.39 -0.54 34.80
N GLY A 6 33.29 -1.31 34.76
CA GLY A 6 32.34 -1.29 33.64
C GLY A 6 31.87 0.12 33.31
N ASN A 7 31.70 0.39 32.01
CA ASN A 7 31.23 1.67 31.50
C ASN A 7 29.82 1.93 32.04
N THR A 8 29.68 2.77 33.06
CA THR A 8 28.37 3.11 33.62
C THR A 8 27.69 4.06 32.65
N THR A 9 26.75 3.53 31.87
CA THR A 9 25.96 4.38 30.98
C THR A 9 24.95 5.10 31.87
N ASN A 10 25.16 6.40 32.08
CA ASN A 10 24.26 7.22 32.88
C ASN A 10 22.86 7.21 32.26
N PRO A 11 21.82 6.71 32.93
CA PRO A 11 20.48 6.63 32.36
C PRO A 11 19.94 8.02 31.97
N ALA A 12 20.36 9.08 32.64
CA ALA A 12 19.96 10.44 32.29
C ALA A 12 20.51 10.90 30.93
N SER A 13 21.72 10.48 30.55
CA SER A 13 22.28 10.83 29.24
C SER A 13 21.62 10.06 28.11
N VAL A 14 21.23 8.80 28.34
CA VAL A 14 20.48 7.99 27.37
C VAL A 14 19.09 8.56 27.14
N ILE A 15 18.40 8.99 28.20
CA ILE A 15 17.07 9.61 28.10
C ILE A 15 17.16 10.94 27.35
N ALA A 16 18.21 11.74 27.60
CA ALA A 16 18.43 12.98 26.87
C ALA A 16 18.63 12.74 25.36
N ASP A 17 19.42 11.74 25.00
CA ASP A 17 19.67 11.34 23.60
C ASP A 17 18.42 10.76 22.92
N LEU A 18 17.62 9.99 23.64
CA LEU A 18 16.33 9.50 23.15
C LEU A 18 15.37 10.66 22.85
N ASN A 19 15.31 11.65 23.75
CA ASN A 19 14.44 12.82 23.58
C ASN A 19 14.87 13.71 22.41
N THR A 20 16.17 13.90 22.17
CA THR A 20 16.65 14.64 21.00
C THR A 20 16.31 13.90 19.71
N LYS A 21 16.45 12.57 19.69
CA LYS A 21 16.08 11.73 18.54
C LYS A 21 14.58 11.75 18.24
N ILE A 22 13.74 11.70 19.28
CA ILE A 22 12.28 11.83 19.12
C ILE A 22 11.93 13.18 18.49
N LYS A 23 12.51 14.28 18.99
CA LYS A 23 12.28 15.63 18.43
C LYS A 23 12.70 15.71 16.95
N TYR A 24 13.85 15.13 16.61
CA TYR A 24 14.34 15.10 15.23
C TYR A 24 13.39 14.31 14.30
N LEU A 25 12.92 13.14 14.73
CA LEU A 25 11.98 12.33 13.96
C LEU A 25 10.63 13.03 13.77
N HIS A 26 10.13 13.73 14.80
CA HIS A 26 8.93 14.55 14.69
C HIS A 26 9.09 15.67 13.66
N ALA A 27 10.24 16.37 13.66
CA ALA A 27 10.52 17.41 12.68
C ALA A 27 10.57 16.85 11.24
N GLN A 28 11.18 15.67 11.04
CA GLN A 28 11.18 15.00 9.74
C GLN A 28 9.78 14.62 9.27
N LEU A 29 8.92 14.11 10.16
CA LEU A 29 7.54 13.75 9.80
C LEU A 29 6.74 14.97 9.35
N GLU A 30 6.87 16.10 10.05
CA GLU A 30 6.19 17.34 9.67
C GLU A 30 6.73 17.92 8.35
N GLU A 31 8.04 17.87 8.12
CA GLU A 31 8.62 18.27 6.83
C GLU A 31 8.15 17.37 5.69
N MET A 32 8.06 16.05 5.92
CA MET A 32 7.58 15.10 4.92
C MET A 32 6.10 15.31 4.60
N LYS A 33 5.26 15.59 5.61
CA LYS A 33 3.85 15.96 5.42
C LYS A 33 3.69 17.26 4.62
N LEU A 34 4.47 18.29 4.94
CA LEU A 34 4.47 19.54 4.19
C LEU A 34 4.92 19.35 2.74
N LYS A 35 5.94 18.50 2.51
CA LYS A 35 6.37 18.12 1.15
C LYS A 35 5.31 17.32 0.40
N THR A 36 4.53 16.46 1.07
CA THR A 36 3.42 15.74 0.41
C THR A 36 2.23 16.66 0.10
N LEU A 37 2.00 17.70 0.91
CA LEU A 37 0.98 18.72 0.66
C LEU A 37 1.42 19.72 -0.44
N ALA A 38 2.71 20.07 -0.50
CA ALA A 38 3.27 20.91 -1.56
C ALA A 38 3.51 20.16 -2.88
N ALA A 39 3.55 18.83 -2.83
CA ALA A 39 3.47 17.93 -3.97
C ALA A 39 2.03 17.41 -4.17
N ALA A 40 1.01 18.15 -3.70
CA ALA A 40 -0.32 17.99 -4.27
C ALA A 40 -0.18 18.22 -5.77
N PRO A 41 -0.49 17.21 -6.60
CA PRO A 41 -0.52 17.44 -8.03
C PRO A 41 -1.55 18.54 -8.27
N GLU A 42 -1.16 19.58 -9.02
CA GLU A 42 -2.05 20.21 -10.02
C GLU A 42 -3.09 19.18 -10.44
N PRO A 43 -4.40 19.46 -10.47
CA PRO A 43 -5.43 18.44 -10.72
C PRO A 43 -5.01 17.70 -11.98
N GLU A 44 -4.42 16.53 -11.78
CA GLU A 44 -3.87 15.74 -12.87
C GLU A 44 -5.04 15.64 -13.81
N LYS A 45 -4.84 16.06 -15.06
CA LYS A 45 -5.73 15.67 -16.14
C LYS A 45 -6.03 14.22 -15.84
N LYS A 46 -7.23 13.95 -15.32
CA LYS A 46 -7.80 12.63 -15.26
C LYS A 46 -7.85 12.30 -16.72
N THR A 47 -6.78 11.73 -17.26
CA THR A 47 -6.79 10.94 -18.46
C THR A 47 -7.99 10.09 -18.21
N MET A 48 -9.05 10.42 -18.93
CA MET A 48 -10.39 9.93 -18.74
C MET A 48 -10.26 8.46 -19.13
N MET A 49 -9.70 7.66 -18.22
CA MET A 49 -9.55 6.23 -18.40
C MET A 49 -10.96 5.79 -18.72
N PRO A 50 -11.16 5.07 -19.84
CA PRO A 50 -12.46 4.52 -20.14
C PRO A 50 -12.90 3.84 -18.85
N LYS A 51 -14.00 4.31 -18.26
CA LYS A 51 -14.58 3.77 -17.03
C LYS A 51 -15.07 2.38 -17.39
N PHE A 52 -14.13 1.43 -17.53
CA PHE A 52 -14.47 0.05 -17.70
C PHE A 52 -15.17 -0.34 -16.40
N PRO A 53 -16.41 -0.85 -16.50
CA PRO A 53 -17.13 -1.27 -15.32
C PRO A 53 -16.29 -2.29 -14.59
N LYS A 54 -16.17 -2.13 -13.27
CA LYS A 54 -15.48 -3.09 -12.43
C LYS A 54 -16.13 -4.46 -12.65
N PRO A 55 -15.35 -5.54 -12.84
CA PRO A 55 -15.90 -6.87 -13.02
C PRO A 55 -16.76 -7.26 -11.83
N ASN A 56 -17.89 -7.92 -12.10
CA ASN A 56 -18.75 -8.47 -11.06
C ASN A 56 -18.06 -9.65 -10.36
N THR A 57 -18.43 -9.90 -9.11
CA THR A 57 -17.96 -11.07 -8.37
C THR A 57 -18.54 -12.36 -8.94
N PHE A 58 -17.74 -13.44 -8.97
CA PHE A 58 -18.17 -14.75 -9.44
C PHE A 58 -18.27 -15.73 -8.27
N ASN A 59 -19.44 -16.35 -8.09
CA ASN A 59 -19.71 -17.20 -6.92
C ASN A 59 -19.59 -18.72 -7.17
N GLY A 60 -19.30 -19.13 -8.42
CA GLY A 60 -19.18 -20.54 -8.82
C GLY A 60 -20.50 -21.28 -9.10
N THR A 61 -21.67 -20.67 -8.86
CA THR A 61 -22.99 -21.31 -9.02
C THR A 61 -23.97 -20.50 -9.87
N LYS A 62 -23.80 -19.19 -9.94
CA LYS A 62 -24.63 -18.25 -10.70
C LYS A 62 -23.74 -17.29 -11.47
N GLY A 63 -24.13 -17.00 -12.71
CA GLY A 63 -23.38 -16.15 -13.64
C GLY A 63 -22.53 -16.96 -14.61
N ASP A 64 -22.15 -16.31 -15.71
CA ASP A 64 -21.35 -16.91 -16.77
C ASP A 64 -19.85 -16.67 -16.53
N VAL A 65 -19.09 -17.75 -16.40
CA VAL A 65 -17.63 -17.75 -16.25
C VAL A 65 -16.96 -16.97 -17.39
N ARG A 66 -17.47 -17.13 -18.62
CA ARG A 66 -16.88 -16.49 -19.79
C ARG A 66 -17.06 -14.98 -19.73
N THR A 67 -18.24 -14.52 -19.32
CA THR A 67 -18.52 -13.10 -19.09
C THR A 67 -17.63 -12.54 -17.97
N PHE A 68 -17.48 -13.23 -16.84
CA PHE A 68 -16.60 -12.83 -15.75
C PHE A 68 -15.14 -12.68 -16.21
N LEU A 69 -14.58 -13.70 -16.87
CA LEU A 69 -13.20 -13.68 -17.36
C LEU A 69 -12.97 -12.59 -18.41
N THR A 70 -13.95 -12.34 -19.27
CA THR A 70 -13.88 -11.28 -20.28
C THR A 70 -13.82 -9.90 -19.63
N GLN A 71 -14.68 -9.64 -18.65
CA GLN A 71 -14.69 -8.39 -17.90
C GLN A 71 -13.39 -8.21 -17.09
N ALA A 72 -12.94 -9.26 -16.39
CA ALA A 72 -11.72 -9.24 -15.61
C ALA A 72 -10.49 -8.96 -16.48
N LYS A 73 -10.36 -9.65 -17.62
CA LYS A 73 -9.25 -9.44 -18.57
C LYS A 73 -9.26 -8.02 -19.16
N ALA A 74 -10.42 -7.51 -19.54
CA ALA A 74 -10.54 -6.14 -20.07
C ALA A 74 -10.15 -5.11 -19.01
N TYR A 75 -10.65 -5.28 -17.77
CA TYR A 75 -10.34 -4.38 -16.66
C TYR A 75 -8.85 -4.37 -16.31
N LEU A 76 -8.21 -5.54 -16.22
CA LEU A 76 -6.77 -5.65 -15.94
C LEU A 76 -5.89 -5.10 -17.07
N LYS A 77 -6.36 -5.15 -18.32
CA LYS A 77 -5.62 -4.61 -19.47
C LYS A 77 -5.65 -3.08 -19.53
N VAL A 78 -6.73 -2.47 -19.06
CA VAL A 78 -6.91 -1.00 -19.09
C VAL A 78 -6.41 -0.34 -17.80
N ASN A 79 -6.32 -1.11 -16.71
CA ASN A 79 -5.90 -0.57 -15.43
C ASN A 79 -4.39 -0.73 -15.21
N ASP A 80 -3.63 0.30 -15.60
CA ASP A 80 -2.17 0.35 -15.45
C ASP A 80 -1.68 0.32 -13.99
N SER A 81 -2.56 0.60 -13.01
CA SER A 81 -2.22 0.48 -11.59
C SER A 81 -2.07 -0.97 -11.13
N ILE A 82 -2.61 -1.94 -11.89
CA ILE A 82 -2.53 -3.39 -11.61
C ILE A 82 -1.61 -4.04 -12.65
N ASN A 83 -0.36 -3.55 -12.74
CA ASN A 83 0.60 -4.01 -13.75
C ASN A 83 1.34 -5.30 -13.36
N LYS A 84 1.62 -5.51 -12.07
CA LYS A 84 2.32 -6.69 -11.55
C LYS A 84 1.43 -7.92 -11.60
N GLU A 85 1.98 -9.03 -12.09
CA GLU A 85 1.23 -10.29 -12.25
C GLU A 85 0.68 -10.82 -10.93
N SER A 86 1.46 -10.72 -9.84
CA SER A 86 1.01 -11.09 -8.49
C SER A 86 -0.22 -10.29 -8.02
N ILE A 87 -0.29 -8.99 -8.36
CA ILE A 87 -1.42 -8.13 -8.01
C ILE A 87 -2.64 -8.46 -8.87
N LYS A 88 -2.45 -8.80 -10.16
CA LYS A 88 -3.54 -9.28 -11.03
C LYS A 88 -4.18 -10.56 -10.49
N ILE A 89 -3.36 -11.52 -10.05
CA ILE A 89 -3.82 -12.77 -9.46
C ILE A 89 -4.60 -12.49 -8.17
N LEU A 90 -4.04 -11.66 -7.27
CA LEU A 90 -4.72 -11.27 -6.03
C LEU A 90 -6.05 -10.56 -6.31
N TYR A 91 -6.09 -9.70 -7.32
CA TYR A 91 -7.29 -8.99 -7.73
C TYR A 91 -8.38 -9.94 -8.22
N ILE A 92 -8.05 -10.89 -9.11
CA ILE A 92 -9.02 -11.89 -9.58
C ILE A 92 -9.50 -12.75 -8.41
N ARG A 93 -8.59 -13.20 -7.52
CA ARG A 93 -8.96 -13.97 -6.32
C ARG A 93 -9.98 -13.24 -5.46
N ASN A 94 -9.81 -11.94 -5.24
CA ASN A 94 -10.73 -11.12 -4.45
C ASN A 94 -12.12 -10.96 -5.10
N LEU A 95 -12.27 -11.26 -6.39
CA LEU A 95 -13.54 -11.24 -7.09
C LEU A 95 -14.24 -12.61 -7.10
N LEU A 96 -13.53 -13.67 -6.75
CA LEU A 96 -14.15 -14.98 -6.52
C LEU A 96 -14.86 -14.96 -5.18
N THR A 97 -15.99 -15.64 -5.06
CA THR A 97 -16.79 -15.79 -3.83
C THR A 97 -17.43 -17.18 -3.76
N GLY A 98 -17.95 -17.58 -2.61
CA GLY A 98 -18.69 -18.85 -2.45
C GLY A 98 -17.90 -20.08 -2.96
N LYS A 99 -18.55 -20.91 -3.77
CA LYS A 99 -17.96 -22.14 -4.36
C LYS A 99 -16.79 -21.88 -5.31
N ALA A 100 -16.57 -20.64 -5.74
CA ALA A 100 -15.41 -20.32 -6.58
C ALA A 100 -14.12 -20.10 -5.78
N ILE A 101 -14.20 -19.99 -4.44
CA ILE A 101 -13.04 -19.88 -3.55
C ILE A 101 -12.68 -21.24 -2.92
N GLU A 102 -13.68 -22.09 -2.66
CA GLU A 102 -13.51 -23.46 -2.12
C GLU A 102 -12.67 -24.35 -3.04
#